data_AF-A0A655P9G1-F1
#
_entry.id   AF-A0A655P9G1-F1
#
_cell.length_a   1.000
_cell.length_b   1.000
_cell.length_c   1.000
_cell.angle_alpha   90.00
_cell.angle_beta   90.00
_cell.angle_gamma   90.00
#
_symmetry.space_group_name_H-M   'P 1'
#
loop_
_entity.id
_entity.type
_entity.pdbx_description
1 polymer ?
#
loop_
_entity_poly.entity_id
_entity_poly.type
_entity_poly.pdbx_seq_one_letter_code
_entity_poly.pdbx_strand_id
1 'polypeptide(L)'
;MRQLNQTGYMSNRGRQLVASCLVHELGLDWRYGAAYFETQLVDYDVGSNWGNWQYLAGVGADPRGSRQFNLEKQAHTYDPKGEFVAKWCGTACDKLNALENLALDSVDMVDWPIAASAYLLIHHPQNKESSS
;
A
#
# COMPACT_ATOMS: atom_id res chain seq x y z
N MET A 1 6.60 0.31 0.72
CA MET A 1 6.86 -0.79 1.69
C MET A 1 7.89 -1.79 1.21
N ARG A 2 7.82 -2.35 -0.01
CA ARG A 2 8.78 -3.39 -0.45
C ARG A 2 10.25 -2.96 -0.44
N GLN A 3 10.56 -1.73 -0.86
CA GLN A 3 11.91 -1.17 -0.72
C GLN A 3 12.42 -1.26 0.73
N LEU A 4 11.63 -0.77 1.69
CA LEU A 4 11.98 -0.80 3.11
C LEU A 4 12.27 -2.22 3.57
N ASN A 5 11.41 -3.19 3.23
CA ASN A 5 11.57 -4.56 3.70
C ASN A 5 12.78 -5.27 3.07
N GLN A 6 13.21 -4.84 1.87
CA GLN A 6 14.33 -5.45 1.16
C GLN A 6 15.67 -4.80 1.48
N THR A 7 15.70 -3.49 1.74
CA THR A 7 16.95 -2.73 1.91
C THR A 7 17.10 -2.11 3.29
N GLY A 8 16.06 -2.17 4.12
CA GLY A 8 15.98 -1.45 5.39
C GLY A 8 15.98 0.08 5.24
N TYR A 9 15.71 0.60 4.04
CA TYR A 9 15.76 2.05 3.77
C TYR A 9 14.49 2.52 3.05
N MET A 10 14.07 3.74 3.36
CA MET A 10 13.01 4.43 2.64
C MET A 10 13.33 5.93 2.57
N SER A 11 13.11 6.54 1.40
CA SER A 11 13.27 8.00 1.22
C SER A 11 12.32 8.76 2.14
N ASN A 12 12.70 9.95 2.60
CA ASN A 12 11.86 10.77 3.49
C ASN A 12 10.45 10.99 2.91
N ARG A 13 10.35 11.30 1.62
CA ARG A 13 9.06 11.40 0.91
C ARG A 13 8.26 10.10 0.99
N GLY A 14 8.91 8.95 0.77
CA GLY A 14 8.27 7.65 0.91
C GLY A 14 7.73 7.40 2.32
N ARG A 15 8.50 7.76 3.36
CA ARG A 15 8.05 7.61 4.77
C ARG A 15 6.79 8.43 5.03
N GLN A 16 6.75 9.67 4.54
CA GLN A 16 5.60 10.56 4.67
C GLN A 16 4.35 10.02 3.96
N LEU A 17 4.50 9.50 2.73
CA LEU A 17 3.38 8.92 1.97
C LEU A 17 2.83 7.66 2.63
N VAL A 18 3.71 6.78 3.12
CA VAL A 18 3.29 5.56 3.84
C VAL A 18 2.55 5.92 5.12
N ALA A 19 3.08 6.85 5.91
CA ALA A 19 2.43 7.26 7.14
C ALA A 19 1.07 7.91 6.89
N SER A 20 0.96 8.80 5.89
CA SER A 20 -0.32 9.36 5.48
C SER A 20 -1.30 8.30 5.00
N CYS A 21 -0.84 7.34 4.18
CA CYS A 21 -1.68 6.26 3.67
C CYS A 21 -2.21 5.37 4.81
N LEU A 22 -1.34 4.97 5.75
CA LEU A 22 -1.72 4.13 6.88
C LEU A 22 -2.78 4.81 7.77
N VAL A 23 -2.61 6.10 8.06
CA VAL A 23 -3.54 6.83 8.92
C VAL A 23 -4.84 7.16 8.20
N HIS A 24 -4.77 7.72 6.99
CA HIS A 24 -5.92 8.36 6.35
C HIS A 24 -6.67 7.45 5.39
N GLU A 25 -5.95 6.62 4.62
CA GLU A 25 -6.57 5.74 3.63
C GLU A 25 -6.95 4.39 4.25
N LEU A 26 -6.11 3.87 5.17
CA LEU A 26 -6.37 2.59 5.84
C LEU A 26 -7.06 2.75 7.21
N GLY A 27 -7.11 3.96 7.78
CA GLY A 27 -7.73 4.21 9.08
C GLY A 27 -7.07 3.49 10.25
N LEU A 28 -5.78 3.15 10.13
CA LEU A 28 -5.06 2.36 11.12
C LEU A 28 -4.36 3.25 12.16
N ASP A 29 -4.13 2.68 13.35
CA ASP A 29 -3.37 3.35 14.40
C ASP A 29 -1.91 3.56 13.96
N TRP A 30 -1.50 4.82 13.93
CA TRP A 30 -0.18 5.27 13.51
C TRP A 30 0.96 4.62 14.29
N ARG A 31 0.73 4.21 15.54
CA ARG A 31 1.75 3.60 16.41
C ARG A 31 2.22 2.26 15.86
N TYR A 32 1.37 1.52 15.15
CA TYR A 32 1.78 0.29 14.48
C TYR A 32 2.75 0.57 13.34
N GLY A 33 2.51 1.64 12.58
CA GLY A 33 3.42 2.06 11.52
C GLY A 33 4.77 2.54 12.06
N ALA A 34 4.75 3.33 13.13
CA ALA A 34 5.95 3.81 13.81
C ALA A 34 6.80 2.65 14.35
N ALA A 35 6.17 1.72 15.07
CA ALA A 35 6.83 0.53 15.60
C ALA A 35 7.38 -0.38 14.49
N TYR A 36 6.64 -0.54 13.39
CA TYR A 36 7.14 -1.30 12.24
C TYR A 36 8.41 -0.66 11.66
N PHE A 37 8.40 0.66 11.46
CA PHE A 37 9.55 1.40 10.94
C PHE A 37 10.77 1.29 11.86
N GLU A 38 10.57 1.29 13.17
CA GLU A 38 11.62 1.04 14.17
C GLU A 38 12.30 -0.32 13.99
N THR A 39 11.56 -1.36 13.61
CA THR A 39 12.15 -2.69 13.36
C THR A 39 12.85 -2.84 12.01
N GLN A 40 12.54 -1.98 11.03
CA GLN A 40 13.00 -2.16 9.65
C GLN A 40 14.07 -1.18 9.21
N LEU A 41 14.08 0.05 9.74
CA LEU A 41 14.96 1.10 9.27
C LEU A 41 16.39 0.91 9.77
N VAL A 42 17.34 0.83 8.84
CA VAL A 42 18.79 0.81 9.17
C VAL A 42 19.26 2.14 9.75
N ASP A 43 18.57 3.23 9.43
CA ASP A 43 18.84 4.58 9.90
C ASP A 43 17.82 5.04 10.97
N TYR A 44 17.30 4.09 11.74
CA TYR A 44 16.32 4.39 12.77
C TYR A 44 16.86 5.40 13.80
N ASP A 45 16.09 6.46 13.99
CA ASP A 45 16.23 7.42 15.08
C ASP A 45 14.84 7.64 15.68
N VAL A 46 14.75 7.57 17.02
CA VAL A 46 13.48 7.63 17.74
C VAL A 46 12.75 8.95 17.49
N GLY A 47 13.46 10.08 17.57
CA GLY A 47 12.88 11.41 17.43
C GLY A 47 12.38 11.64 16.01
N SER A 48 13.20 11.30 15.03
CA SER A 48 12.87 11.43 13.61
C SER A 48 11.73 10.51 13.19
N ASN A 49 11.71 9.26 13.66
CA ASN A 49 10.64 8.32 13.31
C ASN A 49 9.32 8.69 14.00
N TRP A 50 9.28 8.62 15.33
CA TRP A 50 8.05 8.83 16.09
C TRP A 50 7.51 10.25 15.96
N GLY A 51 8.39 11.25 15.80
CA GLY A 51 7.99 12.63 15.55
C GLY A 51 7.28 12.81 14.19
N ASN A 52 7.83 12.23 13.11
CA ASN A 52 7.21 12.29 11.79
C ASN A 52 5.86 11.56 11.74
N TRP A 53 5.75 10.42 12.41
CA TRP A 53 4.48 9.67 12.49
C TRP A 53 3.42 10.45 13.28
N GLN A 54 3.75 10.98 14.45
CA GLN A 54 2.82 11.80 15.25
C GLN A 54 2.35 13.05 14.48
N TYR A 55 3.28 13.68 13.77
CA TYR A 55 2.98 14.85 12.95
C TYR A 55 1.95 14.54 11.86
N LEU A 56 2.12 13.44 11.13
CA LEU A 56 1.18 13.05 10.06
C LEU A 56 -0.16 12.54 10.59
N ALA A 57 -0.13 11.87 11.73
CA ALA A 57 -1.33 11.44 12.44
C ALA A 57 -2.13 12.60 13.06
N GLY A 58 -1.56 13.81 13.12
CA GLY A 58 -2.22 14.98 13.69
C GLY A 58 -2.40 14.94 15.21
N VAL A 59 -1.64 14.08 15.89
CA VAL A 59 -1.67 13.94 17.36
C VAL A 59 -0.52 14.72 18.04
N GLY A 60 0.31 15.40 17.26
CA GLY A 60 1.39 16.25 17.74
C GLY A 60 0.94 17.67 18.11
N ALA A 61 1.90 18.50 18.51
CA ALA A 61 1.66 19.88 18.94
C ALA A 61 1.35 20.88 17.80
N ASP A 62 1.25 20.44 16.53
CA ASP A 62 0.95 21.34 15.39
C ASP A 62 -0.56 21.68 15.40
N PRO A 63 -0.95 22.96 15.54
CA PRO A 63 -2.36 23.38 15.56
C PRO A 63 -3.10 23.15 14.23
N ARG A 64 -2.38 22.82 13.14
CA ARG A 64 -2.97 22.54 11.83
C ARG A 64 -3.62 21.15 11.72
N GLY A 65 -3.49 20.30 12.74
CA GLY A 65 -4.06 18.95 12.75
C GLY A 65 -3.35 17.98 11.80
N SER A 66 -4.02 16.88 11.45
CA SER A 66 -3.43 15.82 10.63
C SER A 66 -3.20 16.24 9.18
N ARG A 67 -2.08 15.82 8.60
CA ARG A 67 -1.75 16.10 7.20
C ARG A 67 -1.99 14.88 6.32
N GLN A 68 -3.02 14.96 5.49
CA GLN A 68 -3.29 13.98 4.44
C GLN A 68 -2.62 14.40 3.14
N PHE A 69 -1.93 13.48 2.49
CA PHE A 69 -1.40 13.65 1.15
C PHE A 69 -2.31 13.02 0.11
N ASN A 70 -2.54 13.73 -1.00
CA ASN A 70 -3.10 13.12 -2.20
C ASN A 70 -2.01 12.25 -2.87
N LEU A 71 -2.15 10.93 -2.80
CA LEU A 71 -1.14 9.98 -3.27
C LEU A 71 -0.92 10.05 -4.78
N GLU A 72 -1.97 10.25 -5.58
CA GLU A 72 -1.88 10.36 -7.04
C GLU A 72 -1.06 11.58 -7.48
N LYS A 73 -1.31 12.73 -6.84
CA LYS A 73 -0.52 13.95 -7.07
C LYS A 73 0.94 13.74 -6.69
N GLN A 74 1.21 13.01 -5.61
CA GLN A 74 2.57 12.74 -5.15
C GLN A 74 3.29 11.78 -6.09
N ALA A 75 2.61 10.76 -6.63
CA ALA A 75 3.14 9.90 -7.67
C ALA A 75 3.51 10.69 -8.93
N HIS A 76 2.60 11.53 -9.45
CA HIS A 76 2.89 12.39 -10.59
C HIS A 76 4.04 13.37 -10.36
N THR A 77 4.19 13.88 -9.13
CA THR A 77 5.23 14.87 -8.81
C THR A 77 6.60 14.24 -8.60
N TYR A 78 6.67 13.11 -7.88
CA TYR A 78 7.94 12.52 -7.41
C TYR A 78 8.36 11.26 -8.16
N ASP A 79 7.45 10.64 -8.93
CA ASP A 79 7.73 9.51 -9.82
C ASP A 79 6.98 9.67 -11.16
N PRO A 80 7.18 10.78 -11.91
CA PRO A 80 6.41 11.10 -13.11
C PRO A 80 6.53 10.05 -14.22
N LYS A 81 7.61 9.26 -14.20
CA LYS A 81 7.87 8.18 -15.16
C LYS A 81 7.50 6.80 -14.61
N GLY A 82 7.05 6.70 -13.37
CA GLY A 82 6.75 5.42 -12.71
C GLY A 82 7.96 4.52 -12.50
N GLU A 83 9.20 5.05 -12.60
CA GLU A 83 10.42 4.26 -12.53
C GLU A 83 10.62 3.65 -11.13
N PHE A 84 10.28 4.41 -10.08
CA PHE A 84 10.37 3.92 -8.71
C PHE A 84 9.34 2.81 -8.47
N VAL A 85 8.07 3.04 -8.87
CA VAL A 85 7.02 2.03 -8.73
C VAL A 85 7.36 0.79 -9.55
N ALA A 86 7.79 0.91 -10.80
CA ALA A 86 8.17 -0.22 -11.64
C ALA A 86 9.29 -1.07 -10.99
N LYS A 87 10.32 -0.41 -10.46
CA LYS A 87 11.44 -1.08 -9.79
C LYS A 87 11.02 -1.91 -8.58
N TRP A 88 10.14 -1.39 -7.73
CA TRP A 88 9.81 -2.02 -6.45
C TRP A 88 8.50 -2.81 -6.45
N CYS A 89 7.61 -2.57 -7.41
CA CYS A 89 6.30 -3.20 -7.49
C CYS A 89 6.29 -4.49 -8.35
N GLY A 90 7.28 -4.69 -9.22
CA GLY A 90 7.49 -5.95 -9.97
C GLY A 90 6.23 -6.53 -10.63
N THR A 91 6.20 -7.86 -10.81
CA THR A 91 5.07 -8.60 -11.44
C THR A 91 3.76 -8.61 -10.66
N ALA A 92 3.76 -8.18 -9.40
CA ALA A 92 2.55 -8.09 -8.59
C ALA A 92 1.72 -6.84 -8.93
N CYS A 93 2.36 -5.75 -9.38
CA CYS A 93 1.67 -4.58 -9.92
C CYS A 93 0.96 -4.92 -11.22
N ASP A 94 1.61 -5.69 -12.09
CA ASP A 94 1.05 -6.10 -13.37
C ASP A 94 -0.25 -6.89 -13.20
N LYS A 95 -0.32 -7.73 -12.16
CA LYS A 95 -1.54 -8.45 -11.80
C LYS A 95 -2.62 -7.52 -11.25
N LEU A 96 -2.29 -6.56 -10.39
CA LEU A 96 -3.27 -5.61 -9.85
C LEU A 96 -3.82 -4.69 -10.96
N ASN A 97 -2.97 -4.16 -11.83
CA ASN A 97 -3.38 -3.37 -13.01
C ASN A 97 -4.19 -4.23 -14.01
N ALA A 98 -3.88 -5.52 -14.16
CA ALA A 98 -4.68 -6.43 -14.96
C ALA A 98 -6.06 -6.70 -14.34
N LEU A 99 -6.15 -6.77 -13.00
CA LEU A 99 -7.39 -6.96 -12.26
C LEU A 99 -8.24 -5.67 -12.21
N GLU A 100 -7.64 -4.49 -12.21
CA GLU A 100 -8.33 -3.20 -12.28
C GLU A 100 -9.02 -2.99 -13.66
N ASN A 101 -8.49 -3.61 -14.71
CA ASN A 101 -9.11 -3.64 -16.05
C ASN A 101 -10.13 -4.78 -16.25
N LEU A 102 -10.27 -5.69 -15.28
CA LEU A 102 -11.30 -6.72 -15.27
C LEU A 102 -12.48 -6.19 -14.47
N ALA A 103 -13.48 -5.69 -15.20
CA ALA A 103 -14.74 -5.14 -14.72
C ALA A 103 -15.16 -5.66 -13.33
N LEU A 104 -15.20 -4.73 -12.38
CA LEU A 104 -15.74 -4.83 -11.01
C LEU A 104 -17.27 -5.04 -10.99
N ASP A 105 -17.84 -5.76 -11.97
CA ASP A 105 -19.29 -5.85 -12.14
C ASP A 105 -19.91 -7.05 -11.41
N SER A 106 -19.13 -7.79 -10.62
CA SER A 106 -19.63 -8.90 -9.78
C SER A 106 -19.16 -8.80 -8.33
N VAL A 107 -20.12 -8.61 -7.43
CA VAL A 107 -19.96 -8.72 -5.97
C VAL A 107 -20.50 -10.07 -5.48
N ASP A 108 -19.96 -10.56 -4.37
CA ASP A 108 -20.49 -11.77 -3.71
C ASP A 108 -21.73 -11.46 -2.85
N MET A 109 -22.24 -12.48 -2.13
CA MET A 109 -23.45 -12.38 -1.31
C MET A 109 -23.32 -11.42 -0.10
N VAL A 110 -22.13 -10.86 0.16
CA VAL A 110 -21.88 -9.88 1.23
C VAL A 110 -21.27 -8.57 0.70
N ASP A 111 -21.50 -8.27 -0.58
CA ASP A 111 -21.01 -7.07 -1.27
C ASP A 111 -19.46 -6.95 -1.33
N TRP A 112 -18.74 -8.07 -1.19
CA TRP A 112 -17.29 -8.09 -1.35
C TRP A 112 -16.91 -8.29 -2.84
N PRO A 113 -15.90 -7.58 -3.38
CA PRO A 113 -15.50 -7.72 -4.77
C PRO A 113 -15.03 -9.15 -5.08
N ILE A 114 -15.69 -9.84 -6.01
CA ILE A 114 -15.22 -11.14 -6.50
C ILE A 114 -14.07 -10.85 -7.47
N ALA A 115 -12.82 -11.00 -7.02
CA ALA A 115 -11.69 -10.97 -7.94
C ALA A 115 -11.90 -12.01 -9.04
N ALA A 116 -11.63 -11.67 -10.30
CA ALA A 116 -11.89 -12.52 -11.49
C ALA A 116 -11.35 -13.97 -11.37
N SER A 117 -10.32 -14.18 -10.55
CA SER A 117 -9.78 -15.51 -10.25
C SER A 117 -10.75 -16.42 -9.49
N ALA A 118 -11.65 -15.87 -8.66
CA ALA A 118 -12.65 -16.65 -7.93
C ALA A 118 -13.86 -16.99 -8.82
N TYR A 119 -14.26 -16.09 -9.73
CA TYR A 119 -15.35 -16.35 -10.68
C TYR A 119 -15.05 -17.53 -11.61
N LEU A 120 -13.82 -17.59 -12.15
CA LEU A 120 -13.40 -18.71 -13.01
C LEU A 120 -13.31 -20.05 -12.27
N LEU A 121 -12.98 -20.05 -10.98
CA LEU A 121 -12.92 -21.27 -10.16
C LEU A 121 -14.31 -21.81 -9.81
N ILE A 122 -15.31 -20.94 -9.68
CA ILE A 122 -16.69 -21.32 -9.31
C ILE A 122 -17.51 -21.75 -10.54
N HIS A 123 -17.33 -21.08 -11.68
CA HIS A 123 -18.17 -21.29 -12.88
C HIS A 123 -17.56 -22.20 -13.94
N HIS A 124 -16.28 -22.57 -13.84
CA HIS A 124 -15.67 -23.60 -14.69
C HIS A 124 -14.93 -24.61 -13.82
N PRO A 125 -15.63 -25.63 -13.26
CA PRO A 125 -14.94 -26.79 -12.75
C PRO A 125 -14.15 -27.41 -13.91
N GLN A 126 -12.83 -27.34 -13.84
CA GLN A 126 -11.96 -28.07 -14.74
C GLN A 126 -12.38 -29.54 -14.70
N ASN A 127 -12.93 -30.05 -15.80
CA ASN A 127 -13.16 -31.48 -16.00
C ASN A 127 -11.80 -32.18 -15.91
N LYS A 128 -11.45 -32.64 -14.71
CA LYS A 128 -10.48 -33.71 -14.52
C LYS A 128 -11.20 -35.02 -14.82
N GLU A 129 -11.37 -35.34 -16.09
CA GLU A 129 -11.49 -36.74 -16.50
C GLU A 129 -10.11 -37.24 -16.89
N SER A 130 -9.53 -37.98 -15.94
CA SER A 130 -8.46 -38.92 -16.15
C SER A 130 -8.97 -40.14 -16.93
N SER A 131 -8.10 -40.66 -17.80
CA SER A 131 -7.97 -42.07 -18.19
C SER A 131 -8.77 -42.57 -19.40
N SER A 132 -8.10 -42.69 -20.56
CA SER A 132 -7.67 -43.97 -21.15
C SER A 132 -6.68 -43.73 -22.28
#